data_AF-X0UII4-F1
#
_entry.id   AF-X0UII4-F1
#
_cell.length_a   1.000
_cell.length_b   1.000
_cell.length_c   1.000
_cell.angle_alpha   90.00
_cell.angle_beta   90.00
_cell.angle_gamma   90.00
#
_symmetry.space_group_name_H-M   'P 1'
#
loop_
_entity.id
_entity.type
_entity.pdbx_description
1 polymer ?
#
loop_
_entity_poly.entity_id
_entity_poly.type
_entity_poly.pdbx_seq_one_letter_code
_entity_poly.pdbx_strand_id
1 'polypeptide(L)'
;MIGLGYSPLIACFIFILITTLLTIPLIHGFNKKSLSAIIAILTGYIISIFIAYIFRNISQLGNTPGEEFRLLGIMYPNIGLSEILIASLFIGAVGALIDTAISISSAIFEAVEETAQTFKKVYKIGMEVGKDILGSMINTLLFAYIAAALPFLVLLSISQGSTLSEFLNMDFIALELTRTFIGAISLVILIPIVASISAYLLTKFKHHKI
;
A
#
# COMPACT_ATOMS: atom_id res chain seq x y z
N MET A 1 -3.01 -19.10 -9.95
CA MET A 1 -4.26 -18.32 -10.05
C MET A 1 -4.30 -17.50 -11.33
N ILE A 2 -3.36 -16.58 -11.55
CA ILE A 2 -3.35 -15.70 -12.73
C ILE A 2 -3.24 -16.49 -14.05
N GLY A 3 -2.32 -17.47 -14.13
CA GLY A 3 -2.20 -18.36 -15.31
C GLY A 3 -3.40 -19.29 -15.56
N LEU A 4 -4.37 -19.36 -14.63
CA LEU A 4 -5.62 -20.10 -14.78
C LEU A 4 -6.78 -19.19 -15.22
N GLY A 5 -6.52 -17.91 -15.53
CA GLY A 5 -7.53 -16.95 -16.00
C GLY A 5 -8.24 -16.14 -14.90
N TYR A 6 -7.82 -16.25 -13.63
CA TYR A 6 -8.37 -15.42 -12.56
C TYR A 6 -7.84 -13.98 -12.64
N SER A 7 -8.68 -13.00 -12.25
CA SER A 7 -8.31 -11.59 -12.14
C SER A 7 -7.05 -11.41 -11.28
N PRO A 8 -6.00 -10.75 -11.80
CA PRO A 8 -4.80 -10.40 -11.04
C PRO A 8 -5.07 -9.64 -9.73
N LEU A 9 -6.11 -8.78 -9.71
CA LEU A 9 -6.49 -8.04 -8.51
C LEU A 9 -7.03 -8.96 -7.41
N ILE A 10 -7.85 -9.95 -7.78
CA ILE A 10 -8.36 -10.94 -6.82
C ILE A 10 -7.20 -11.78 -6.26
N ALA A 11 -6.27 -12.20 -7.12
CA ALA A 11 -5.08 -12.92 -6.68
C ALA A 11 -4.22 -12.08 -5.72
N CYS A 12 -4.04 -10.79 -6.00
CA CYS A 12 -3.33 -9.85 -5.13
C CYS A 12 -4.04 -9.68 -3.78
N PHE A 13 -5.36 -9.49 -3.77
CA PHE A 13 -6.14 -9.40 -2.54
C PHE A 13 -6.00 -10.65 -1.66
N ILE A 14 -6.09 -11.85 -2.27
CA ILE A 14 -5.93 -13.11 -1.54
C ILE A 14 -4.52 -13.23 -0.97
N PHE A 15 -3.50 -12.84 -1.72
CA PHE A 15 -2.12 -12.82 -1.23
C PHE A 15 -1.98 -11.88 -0.02
N ILE A 16 -2.52 -10.66 -0.10
CA ILE A 16 -2.47 -9.68 1.00
C ILE A 16 -3.26 -10.17 2.21
N LEU A 17 -4.43 -10.77 1.99
CA LEU A 17 -5.26 -11.37 3.04
C LEU A 17 -4.47 -12.47 3.78
N ILE A 18 -3.91 -13.43 3.05
CA ILE A 18 -3.15 -14.55 3.63
C ILE A 18 -1.93 -14.04 4.39
N THR A 19 -1.13 -13.17 3.76
CA THR A 19 0.08 -12.63 4.39
C THR A 19 -0.28 -11.86 5.64
N THR A 20 -1.25 -10.95 5.59
CA THR A 20 -1.67 -10.13 6.74
C THR A 20 -2.25 -10.98 7.89
N LEU A 21 -3.04 -12.01 7.58
CA LEU A 21 -3.62 -12.91 8.59
C LEU A 21 -2.59 -13.85 9.23
N LEU A 22 -1.52 -14.19 8.52
CA LEU A 22 -0.49 -15.07 9.04
C LEU A 22 0.63 -14.30 9.75
N THR A 23 1.18 -13.26 9.11
CA THR A 23 2.38 -12.58 9.63
C THR A 23 2.06 -11.74 10.86
N ILE A 24 0.96 -10.97 10.85
CA ILE A 24 0.66 -10.05 11.95
C ILE A 24 0.45 -10.80 13.28
N PRO A 25 -0.41 -11.83 13.36
CA PRO A 25 -0.60 -12.55 14.63
C PRO A 25 0.63 -13.35 15.04
N LEU A 26 1.43 -13.82 14.07
CA LEU A 26 2.65 -14.59 14.36
C LEU A 26 3.76 -13.71 14.94
N ILE A 27 3.92 -12.48 14.46
CA ILE A 27 4.96 -11.55 14.92
C ILE A 27 4.51 -10.76 16.15
N HIS A 28 3.26 -10.30 16.19
CA HIS A 28 2.75 -9.39 17.24
C HIS A 28 1.77 -10.02 18.22
N GLY A 29 1.50 -11.32 18.06
CA GLY A 29 0.57 -12.08 18.89
C GLY A 29 -0.89 -11.87 18.52
N PHE A 30 -1.74 -12.77 19.02
CA PHE A 30 -3.20 -12.69 18.89
C PHE A 30 -3.78 -11.74 19.93
N ASN A 31 -3.95 -10.47 19.56
CA ASN A 31 -4.48 -9.43 20.43
C ASN A 31 -5.29 -8.41 19.64
N LYS A 32 -5.87 -7.44 20.37
CA LYS A 32 -6.73 -6.41 19.79
C LYS A 32 -5.98 -5.43 18.87
N LYS A 33 -4.68 -5.19 19.11
CA LYS A 33 -3.85 -4.35 18.22
C LYS A 33 -3.65 -5.04 16.86
N SER A 34 -3.34 -6.33 16.85
CA SER A 34 -3.23 -7.13 15.63
C SER A 34 -4.56 -7.16 14.87
N LEU A 35 -5.69 -7.35 15.56
CA LEU A 35 -7.01 -7.31 14.94
C LEU A 35 -7.31 -5.93 14.31
N SER A 36 -7.01 -4.84 15.03
CA SER A 36 -7.17 -3.48 14.54
C SER A 36 -6.37 -3.23 13.26
N ALA A 37 -5.08 -3.61 13.28
CA ALA A 37 -4.20 -3.48 12.12
C ALA A 37 -4.71 -4.31 10.93
N ILE A 38 -5.11 -5.57 11.13
CA ILE A 38 -5.63 -6.44 10.07
C ILE A 38 -6.86 -5.82 9.41
N ILE A 39 -7.86 -5.38 10.19
CA ILE A 39 -9.09 -4.79 9.65
C ILE A 39 -8.75 -3.49 8.89
N ALA A 40 -7.84 -2.68 9.44
CA ALA A 40 -7.41 -1.44 8.80
C ALA A 40 -6.67 -1.65 7.48
N ILE A 41 -5.80 -2.66 7.38
CA ILE A 41 -5.10 -3.00 6.14
C ILE A 41 -6.09 -3.50 5.09
N LEU A 42 -7.03 -4.38 5.46
CA LEU A 42 -8.01 -4.92 4.50
C LEU A 42 -8.95 -3.82 3.98
N THR A 43 -9.45 -2.96 4.87
CA THR A 43 -10.31 -1.84 4.49
C THR A 43 -9.55 -0.78 3.70
N GLY A 44 -8.33 -0.44 4.13
CA GLY A 44 -7.42 0.48 3.44
C GLY A 44 -7.08 -0.01 2.03
N TYR A 45 -6.80 -1.30 1.89
CA TYR A 45 -6.52 -1.91 0.58
C TYR A 45 -7.69 -1.77 -0.40
N ILE A 46 -8.93 -2.04 0.05
CA ILE A 46 -10.12 -1.87 -0.79
C ILE A 46 -10.27 -0.42 -1.25
N ILE A 47 -10.06 0.54 -0.35
CA ILE A 47 -10.11 1.97 -0.66
C ILE A 47 -8.99 2.36 -1.63
N SER A 48 -7.78 1.85 -1.43
CA SER A 48 -6.68 2.13 -2.33
C SER A 48 -6.88 1.54 -3.73
N ILE A 49 -7.49 0.36 -3.87
CA ILE A 49 -7.87 -0.18 -5.19
C ILE A 49 -8.77 0.83 -5.92
N PHE A 50 -9.76 1.40 -5.23
CA PHE A 50 -10.66 2.39 -5.81
C PHE A 50 -9.89 3.62 -6.32
N ILE A 51 -8.90 4.09 -5.55
CA ILE A 51 -8.03 5.21 -5.94
C ILE A 51 -7.14 4.84 -7.13
N ALA A 52 -6.60 3.63 -7.15
CA ALA A 52 -5.80 3.16 -8.27
C ALA A 52 -6.61 3.10 -9.57
N TYR A 53 -7.89 2.74 -9.51
CA TYR A 53 -8.79 2.83 -10.67
C TYR A 53 -9.04 4.27 -11.13
N ILE A 54 -9.16 5.24 -10.22
CA ILE A 54 -9.27 6.65 -10.57
C ILE A 54 -8.00 7.14 -11.27
N PHE A 55 -6.84 6.86 -10.68
CA PHE A 55 -5.54 7.22 -11.27
C PHE A 55 -5.33 6.56 -12.62
N ARG A 56 -5.72 5.29 -12.78
CA ARG A 56 -5.70 4.61 -14.07
C ARG A 56 -6.40 5.41 -15.16
N ASN A 57 -7.61 5.90 -14.89
CA ASN A 57 -8.40 6.64 -15.87
C ASN A 57 -7.79 8.01 -16.20
N ILE A 58 -7.14 8.66 -15.24
CA ILE A 58 -6.51 9.97 -15.42
C ILE A 58 -5.18 9.85 -16.19
N SER A 59 -4.36 8.87 -15.81
CA SER A 59 -2.99 8.70 -16.30
C SER A 59 -2.89 7.80 -17.53
N GLN A 60 -4.01 7.27 -18.03
CA GLN A 60 -4.04 6.23 -19.08
C GLN A 60 -3.15 5.02 -18.75
N LEU A 61 -2.98 4.74 -17.45
CA LEU A 61 -2.07 3.72 -16.94
C LEU A 61 -2.47 2.35 -17.51
N GLY A 62 -1.61 1.76 -18.35
CA GLY A 62 -1.84 0.47 -18.99
C GLY A 62 -2.26 0.52 -20.47
N ASN A 63 -2.36 1.70 -21.08
CA ASN A 63 -2.51 1.81 -22.54
C ASN A 63 -1.17 1.69 -23.28
N THR A 64 -0.04 2.01 -22.64
CA THR A 64 1.32 1.87 -23.19
C THR A 64 2.18 1.06 -22.23
N PRO A 65 2.05 -0.28 -22.23
CA PRO A 65 2.82 -1.14 -21.34
C PRO A 65 4.32 -1.10 -21.70
N GLY A 66 5.18 -1.08 -20.68
CA GLY A 66 6.61 -1.39 -20.87
C GLY A 66 6.80 -2.74 -21.56
N GLU A 67 7.97 -2.98 -22.15
CA GLU A 67 8.25 -4.15 -23.01
C GLU A 67 7.81 -5.48 -22.40
N GLU A 68 8.02 -5.67 -21.10
CA GLU A 68 7.58 -6.86 -20.34
C GLU A 68 6.06 -7.05 -20.32
N PHE A 69 5.29 -5.99 -20.10
CA PHE A 69 3.83 -6.02 -20.13
C PHE A 69 3.31 -6.18 -21.57
N ARG A 70 4.02 -5.65 -22.57
CA ARG A 70 3.70 -5.84 -23.99
C ARG A 70 3.87 -7.30 -24.40
N LEU A 71 4.99 -7.91 -24.05
CA LEU A 71 5.25 -9.34 -24.25
C LEU A 71 4.18 -10.19 -23.56
N LEU A 72 3.81 -9.84 -22.33
CA LEU A 72 2.77 -10.53 -21.58
C LEU A 72 1.40 -10.45 -22.28
N GLY A 73 1.06 -9.29 -22.85
CA GLY A 73 -0.16 -9.12 -23.64
C GLY A 73 -0.19 -9.93 -24.93
N ILE A 74 0.97 -10.14 -25.57
CA ILE A 74 1.09 -10.98 -26.77
C ILE A 74 0.93 -12.46 -26.40
N MET A 75 1.58 -12.91 -25.33
CA MET A 75 1.58 -14.32 -24.91
C MET A 75 0.27 -14.73 -24.23
N TYR A 76 -0.40 -13.79 -23.55
CA TYR A 76 -1.65 -13.99 -22.82
C TYR A 76 -2.65 -12.86 -23.12
N PRO A 77 -3.29 -12.85 -24.30
CA PRO A 77 -4.13 -11.73 -24.76
C PRO A 77 -5.37 -11.48 -23.90
N ASN A 78 -5.83 -12.47 -23.14
CA ASN A 78 -6.96 -12.33 -22.23
C ASN A 78 -6.57 -11.87 -20.81
N ILE A 79 -5.28 -11.60 -20.57
CA ILE A 79 -4.82 -11.17 -19.24
C ILE A 79 -5.12 -9.68 -19.04
N GLY A 80 -5.69 -9.33 -17.89
CA GLY A 80 -5.96 -7.94 -17.54
C GLY A 80 -4.66 -7.19 -17.23
N LEU A 81 -3.93 -6.69 -18.24
CA LEU A 81 -2.67 -5.96 -18.05
C LEU A 81 -2.83 -4.76 -17.09
N SER A 82 -3.94 -4.03 -17.20
CA SER A 82 -4.27 -2.96 -16.26
C SER A 82 -4.40 -3.47 -14.82
N GLU A 83 -4.98 -4.65 -14.61
CA GLU A 83 -5.12 -5.25 -13.28
C GLU A 83 -3.79 -5.72 -12.73
N ILE A 84 -2.88 -6.21 -13.58
CA ILE A 84 -1.51 -6.57 -13.19
C ILE A 84 -0.76 -5.31 -12.75
N LEU A 85 -0.90 -4.20 -13.48
CA LEU A 85 -0.27 -2.93 -13.11
C LEU A 85 -0.71 -2.47 -11.73
N ILE A 86 -2.02 -2.45 -11.49
CA ILE A 86 -2.58 -2.08 -10.18
C ILE A 86 -2.15 -3.10 -9.10
N ALA A 87 -2.16 -4.40 -9.40
CA ALA A 87 -1.72 -5.42 -8.45
C ALA A 87 -0.24 -5.27 -8.07
N SER A 88 0.64 -4.97 -9.03
CA SER A 88 2.08 -4.76 -8.81
C SER A 88 2.35 -3.58 -7.88
N LEU A 89 1.55 -2.53 -7.99
CA LEU A 89 1.62 -1.35 -7.15
C LEU A 89 1.36 -1.69 -5.68
N PHE A 90 0.34 -2.50 -5.43
CA PHE A 90 0.00 -2.89 -4.07
C PHE A 90 0.98 -3.88 -3.47
N ILE A 91 1.45 -4.85 -4.26
CA ILE A 91 2.47 -5.80 -3.77
C ILE A 91 3.74 -5.04 -3.37
N GLY A 92 4.15 -4.04 -4.14
CA GLY A 92 5.30 -3.19 -3.82
C GLY A 92 5.12 -2.38 -2.53
N ALA A 93 3.90 -1.90 -2.26
CA ALA A 93 3.61 -1.06 -1.08
C ALA A 93 3.13 -1.84 0.16
N VAL A 94 2.76 -3.12 0.05
CA VAL A 94 2.08 -3.85 1.13
C VAL A 94 2.91 -3.90 2.41
N GLY A 95 4.23 -4.07 2.30
CA GLY A 95 5.13 -4.11 3.46
C GLY A 95 5.08 -2.80 4.25
N ALA A 96 5.16 -1.67 3.55
CA ALA A 96 5.06 -0.35 4.16
C ALA A 96 3.67 -0.10 4.78
N LEU A 97 2.59 -0.56 4.14
CA LEU A 97 1.23 -0.45 4.67
C LEU A 97 1.06 -1.28 5.97
N ILE A 98 1.55 -2.52 5.98
CA ILE A 98 1.52 -3.41 7.15
C ILE A 98 2.27 -2.78 8.33
N ASP A 99 3.50 -2.34 8.10
CA ASP A 99 4.36 -1.76 9.14
C ASP A 99 3.77 -0.46 9.71
N THR A 100 3.22 0.39 8.85
CA THR A 100 2.51 1.62 9.26
C THR A 100 1.28 1.30 10.13
N ALA A 101 0.45 0.35 9.70
CA ALA A 101 -0.77 -0.01 10.43
C ALA A 101 -0.47 -0.60 11.81
N ILE A 102 0.54 -1.48 11.90
CA ILE A 102 0.98 -2.05 13.18
C ILE A 102 1.59 -0.98 14.08
N SER A 103 2.44 -0.11 13.55
CA SER A 103 3.13 0.92 14.34
C SER A 103 2.11 1.88 14.97
N ILE A 104 1.17 2.37 14.17
CA ILE A 104 0.08 3.24 14.66
C ILE A 104 -0.80 2.49 15.65
N SER A 105 -1.22 1.27 15.33
CA SER A 105 -2.06 0.50 16.25
C SER A 105 -1.33 0.19 17.55
N SER A 106 -0.05 -0.13 17.53
CA SER A 106 0.71 -0.44 18.75
C SER A 106 0.85 0.81 19.61
N ALA A 107 1.25 1.94 19.02
CA ALA A 107 1.36 3.21 19.74
C ALA A 107 0.03 3.65 20.36
N ILE A 108 -1.09 3.49 19.64
CA ILE A 108 -2.43 3.78 20.19
C ILE A 108 -2.72 2.88 21.40
N PHE A 109 -2.49 1.57 21.28
CA PHE A 109 -2.81 0.62 22.35
C PHE A 109 -1.89 0.76 23.57
N GLU A 110 -0.65 1.22 23.38
CA GLU A 110 0.30 1.51 24.46
C GLU A 110 0.02 2.85 25.13
N ALA A 111 -0.37 3.89 24.37
CA ALA A 111 -0.67 5.21 24.89
C ALA A 111 -2.03 5.30 25.62
N VAL A 112 -2.93 4.34 25.39
CA VAL A 112 -4.25 4.31 26.03
C VAL A 112 -4.16 3.54 27.35
N GLU A 113 -4.03 4.29 28.46
CA GLU A 113 -4.13 3.75 29.82
C GLU A 113 -5.53 3.18 30.16
N GLU A 114 -5.64 2.44 31.28
CA GLU A 114 -6.87 1.79 31.74
C GLU A 114 -8.07 2.73 31.97
N THR A 115 -7.90 4.05 31.93
CA THR A 115 -9.01 5.02 31.99
C THR A 115 -9.84 5.10 30.69
N ALA A 116 -11.13 5.37 30.81
CA ALA A 116 -12.02 5.51 29.65
C ALA A 116 -11.61 6.72 28.77
N GLN A 117 -10.96 6.44 27.65
CA GLN A 117 -10.60 7.47 26.67
C GLN A 117 -11.74 7.63 25.65
N THR A 118 -12.06 8.87 25.28
CA THR A 118 -13.04 9.16 24.22
C THR A 118 -12.47 8.81 22.83
N PHE A 119 -13.32 8.42 21.88
CA PHE A 119 -12.95 8.14 20.49
C PHE A 119 -12.06 9.24 19.90
N LYS A 120 -12.44 10.51 20.12
CA LYS A 120 -11.70 11.68 19.63
C LYS A 120 -10.25 11.74 20.12
N LYS A 121 -10.00 11.34 21.37
CA LYS A 121 -8.65 11.36 21.95
C LYS A 121 -7.79 10.22 21.38
N VAL A 122 -8.37 9.02 21.28
CA VAL A 122 -7.68 7.86 20.66
C VAL A 122 -7.37 8.10 19.18
N TYR A 123 -8.34 8.64 18.44
CA TYR A 123 -8.15 9.03 17.04
C TYR A 123 -7.04 10.08 16.89
N LYS A 124 -7.01 11.09 17.76
CA LYS A 124 -5.97 12.13 17.73
C LYS A 124 -4.58 11.55 17.94
N ILE A 125 -4.40 10.66 18.92
CA ILE A 125 -3.13 9.96 19.16
C ILE A 125 -2.69 9.20 17.89
N GLY A 126 -3.61 8.44 17.28
CA GLY A 126 -3.32 7.71 16.04
C GLY A 126 -2.90 8.62 14.89
N MET A 127 -3.56 9.77 14.74
CA MET A 127 -3.24 10.76 13.71
C MET A 127 -1.90 11.45 13.96
N GLU A 128 -1.54 11.74 15.22
CA GLU A 128 -0.25 12.34 15.58
C GLU A 128 0.89 11.35 15.28
N VAL A 129 0.81 10.12 15.77
CA VAL A 129 1.80 9.07 15.49
C VAL A 129 1.91 8.78 14.00
N GLY A 130 0.78 8.66 13.31
CA GLY A 130 0.77 8.39 11.87
C GLY A 130 1.46 9.48 11.06
N LYS A 131 1.28 10.75 11.42
CA LYS A 131 1.99 11.86 10.77
C LYS A 131 3.50 11.81 11.01
N ASP A 132 3.91 11.43 12.23
CA ASP A 132 5.32 11.37 12.60
C ASP A 132 6.08 10.30 11.81
N ILE A 133 5.46 9.13 11.60
CA ILE A 133 6.09 8.03 10.86
C ILE A 133 5.88 8.11 9.33
N LEU A 134 4.94 8.95 8.85
CA LEU A 134 4.63 9.02 7.42
C LEU A 134 5.87 9.33 6.57
N GLY A 135 6.71 10.27 7.02
CA GLY A 135 7.89 10.70 6.28
C GLY A 135 8.91 9.58 6.09
N SER A 136 9.19 8.80 7.14
CA SER A 136 10.11 7.66 7.03
C SER A 136 9.54 6.56 6.13
N MET A 137 8.23 6.29 6.21
CA MET A 137 7.58 5.26 5.38
C MET A 137 7.54 5.63 3.90
N ILE A 138 7.28 6.90 3.57
CA ILE A 138 7.36 7.39 2.19
C ILE A 138 8.79 7.27 1.67
N ASN A 139 9.80 7.62 2.47
CA ASN A 139 11.20 7.50 2.05
C ASN A 139 11.58 6.04 1.78
N THR A 140 11.19 5.11 2.65
CA THR A 140 11.41 3.67 2.43
C THR A 140 10.78 3.20 1.13
N LEU A 141 9.53 3.62 0.86
CA LEU A 141 8.82 3.26 -0.35
C LEU A 141 9.47 3.86 -1.62
N LEU A 142 9.84 5.14 -1.55
CA LEU A 142 10.54 5.85 -2.62
C LEU A 142 11.87 5.15 -2.96
N PHE A 143 12.68 4.81 -1.95
CA PHE A 143 13.94 4.13 -2.19
C PHE A 143 13.76 2.71 -2.72
N ALA A 144 12.72 1.97 -2.28
CA ALA A 144 12.42 0.65 -2.82
C ALA A 144 12.11 0.72 -4.33
N TYR A 145 11.38 1.74 -4.77
CA TYR A 145 11.04 1.93 -6.18
C TYR A 145 12.20 2.49 -7.01
N ILE A 146 12.98 3.43 -6.47
CA ILE A 146 14.24 3.84 -7.10
C ILE A 146 15.18 2.64 -7.26
N ALA A 147 15.28 1.78 -6.24
CA ALA A 147 16.08 0.56 -6.30
C ALA A 147 15.61 -0.39 -7.40
N ALA A 148 14.28 -0.55 -7.58
CA ALA A 148 13.71 -1.32 -8.69
C ALA A 148 14.04 -0.71 -10.07
N ALA A 149 14.14 0.62 -10.16
CA ALA A 149 14.52 1.33 -11.38
C ALA A 149 16.03 1.42 -11.63
N LEU A 150 16.89 1.05 -10.67
CA LEU A 150 18.35 1.22 -10.78
C LEU A 150 18.96 0.62 -12.06
N PRO A 151 18.64 -0.62 -12.49
CA PRO A 151 19.23 -1.16 -13.72
C PRO A 151 18.94 -0.30 -14.94
N PHE A 152 17.73 0.27 -15.00
CA PHE A 152 17.33 1.18 -16.07
C PHE A 152 18.07 2.52 -15.98
N LEU A 153 18.22 3.07 -14.77
CA LEU A 153 19.00 4.28 -14.53
C LEU A 153 20.47 4.11 -14.96
N VAL A 154 21.07 2.94 -14.70
CA VAL A 154 22.44 2.62 -15.10
C VAL A 154 22.55 2.47 -16.62
N LEU A 155 21.65 1.71 -17.26
CA LEU A 155 21.62 1.56 -18.72
C LEU A 155 21.57 2.92 -19.42
N LEU A 156 20.72 3.82 -18.91
CA LEU A 156 20.60 5.18 -19.41
C LEU A 156 21.88 5.99 -19.20
N SER A 157 22.52 5.88 -18.03
CA SER A 157 23.78 6.61 -17.75
C SER A 157 24.91 6.27 -18.73
N ILE A 158 24.89 5.06 -19.28
CA ILE A 158 25.86 4.57 -20.26
C ILE A 158 25.42 4.91 -21.70
N SER A 159 24.11 5.04 -21.94
CA SER A 159 23.54 5.41 -23.23
C SER A 159 23.79 6.89 -23.53
N GLN A 160 24.88 7.18 -24.24
CA GLN A 160 25.22 8.55 -24.67
C GLN A 160 24.14 9.10 -25.61
N GLY A 161 23.48 10.20 -25.23
CA GLY A 161 22.60 10.97 -26.11
C GLY A 161 21.16 11.19 -25.65
N SER A 162 20.72 10.60 -24.54
CA SER A 162 19.35 10.79 -24.03
C SER A 162 19.22 12.10 -23.24
N THR A 163 18.27 12.96 -23.60
CA THR A 163 17.98 14.18 -22.82
C THR A 163 17.18 13.84 -21.55
N LEU A 164 17.27 14.69 -20.51
CA LEU A 164 16.47 14.52 -19.28
C LEU A 164 14.95 14.55 -19.55
N SER A 165 14.53 15.22 -20.63
CA SER A 165 13.14 15.24 -21.08
C SER A 165 12.69 13.88 -21.64
N GLU A 166 13.52 13.25 -22.49
CA GLU A 166 13.24 11.91 -23.00
C GLU A 166 13.22 10.88 -21.87
N PHE A 167 14.08 11.05 -20.86
CA PHE A 167 14.11 10.25 -19.64
C PHE A 167 12.78 10.26 -18.88
N LEU A 168 12.25 11.44 -18.55
CA LEU A 168 10.99 11.53 -17.80
C LEU A 168 9.78 11.03 -18.60
N ASN A 169 9.87 11.06 -19.93
CA ASN A 169 8.82 10.59 -20.82
C ASN A 169 8.92 9.10 -21.16
N MET A 170 9.92 8.36 -20.65
CA MET A 170 9.97 6.92 -20.85
C MET A 170 8.88 6.24 -20.01
N ASP A 171 8.10 5.37 -20.65
CA ASP A 171 6.95 4.70 -20.03
C ASP A 171 7.29 3.98 -18.73
N PHE A 172 8.48 3.35 -18.67
CA PHE A 172 8.96 2.66 -17.47
C PHE A 172 9.14 3.61 -16.27
N ILE A 173 9.74 4.78 -16.49
CA ILE A 173 9.97 5.76 -15.41
C ILE A 173 8.66 6.40 -15.00
N ALA A 174 7.81 6.76 -15.97
CA ALA A 174 6.47 7.29 -15.68
C ALA A 174 5.64 6.31 -14.84
N LEU A 175 5.74 5.01 -15.12
CA LEU A 175 5.12 3.95 -14.35
C LEU A 175 5.67 3.87 -12.93
N GLU A 176 6.99 3.90 -12.75
CA GLU A 176 7.60 3.79 -11.41
C GLU A 176 7.34 5.02 -10.54
N LEU A 177 7.35 6.22 -11.14
CA LEU A 177 6.93 7.45 -10.47
C LEU A 177 5.47 7.37 -10.05
N THR A 178 4.58 6.93 -10.95
CA THR A 178 3.17 6.76 -10.62
C THR A 178 2.96 5.74 -9.50
N ARG A 179 3.71 4.64 -9.53
CA ARG A 179 3.71 3.62 -8.46
C ARG A 179 4.09 4.24 -7.11
N THR A 180 5.12 5.08 -7.10
CA THR A 180 5.56 5.82 -5.92
C THR A 180 4.47 6.75 -5.38
N PHE A 181 3.85 7.56 -6.24
CA PHE A 181 2.81 8.51 -5.83
C PHE A 181 1.57 7.83 -5.26
N ILE A 182 1.04 6.81 -5.94
CA ILE A 182 -0.16 6.10 -5.46
C ILE A 182 0.14 5.34 -4.17
N GLY A 183 1.35 4.77 -4.05
CA GLY A 183 1.79 4.12 -2.82
C GLY A 183 1.85 5.10 -1.63
N ALA A 184 2.41 6.30 -1.85
CA ALA A 184 2.43 7.36 -0.84
C ALA A 184 1.01 7.83 -0.46
N ILE A 185 0.12 8.04 -1.44
CA ILE A 185 -1.28 8.40 -1.20
C ILE A 185 -2.00 7.31 -0.37
N SER A 186 -1.74 6.04 -0.68
CA SER A 186 -2.30 4.91 0.06
C SER A 186 -1.86 4.93 1.53
N LEU A 187 -0.60 5.26 1.81
CA LEU A 187 -0.11 5.42 3.19
C LEU A 187 -0.84 6.56 3.92
N VAL A 188 -0.99 7.72 3.27
CA VAL A 188 -1.69 8.87 3.86
C VAL A 188 -3.13 8.52 4.24
N ILE A 189 -3.81 7.73 3.42
CA ILE A 189 -5.21 7.33 3.63
C ILE A 189 -5.33 6.20 4.65
N LEU A 190 -4.33 5.33 4.75
CA LEU A 190 -4.30 4.27 5.75
C LEU A 190 -4.27 4.83 7.19
N ILE A 191 -3.55 5.94 7.43
CA ILE A 191 -3.44 6.56 8.77
C ILE A 191 -4.81 6.84 9.43
N PRO A 192 -5.73 7.61 8.83
CA PRO A 192 -7.03 7.88 9.43
C PRO A 192 -7.89 6.62 9.57
N ILE A 193 -7.72 5.63 8.69
CA ILE A 193 -8.43 4.34 8.76
C ILE A 193 -8.00 3.57 10.00
N VAL A 194 -6.69 3.39 10.19
CA VAL A 194 -6.13 2.69 11.36
C VAL A 194 -6.51 3.41 12.65
N ALA A 195 -6.40 4.74 12.68
CA ALA A 195 -6.78 5.54 13.84
C ALA A 195 -8.26 5.39 14.20
N SER A 196 -9.14 5.41 13.19
CA SER A 196 -10.60 5.26 13.39
C SER A 196 -10.97 3.87 13.90
N ILE A 197 -10.42 2.81 13.30
CA ILE A 197 -10.70 1.43 13.67
C ILE A 197 -10.16 1.13 15.07
N SER A 198 -8.93 1.58 15.38
CA SER A 198 -8.34 1.43 16.71
C SER A 198 -9.16 2.16 17.77
N ALA A 199 -9.58 3.39 17.49
CA ALA A 199 -10.44 4.16 18.38
C ALA A 199 -11.80 3.49 18.61
N TYR A 200 -12.43 2.95 17.56
CA TYR A 200 -13.69 2.21 17.68
C TYR A 200 -13.54 0.94 18.53
N LEU A 201 -12.50 0.14 18.28
CA LEU A 201 -12.25 -1.09 19.02
C LEU A 201 -11.91 -0.81 20.51
N LEU A 202 -11.17 0.24 20.82
CA LEU A 202 -10.84 0.55 22.21
C LEU A 202 -12.03 1.13 22.99
N THR A 203 -12.84 1.97 22.36
CA THR A 203 -13.97 2.64 23.02
C THR A 203 -15.19 1.73 23.20
N LYS A 204 -15.52 0.89 22.21
CA LYS A 204 -16.69 0.00 22.30
C LYS A 204 -16.50 -1.13 23.31
N PHE A 205 -15.31 -1.71 23.40
CA PHE A 205 -15.05 -2.85 24.29
C PHE A 205 -14.94 -2.48 25.77
N LYS A 206 -14.63 -1.22 26.11
CA LYS A 206 -14.63 -0.77 27.51
C LYS A 206 -16.05 -0.62 28.08
N HIS A 207 -17.05 -0.44 27.22
CA HIS A 207 -18.45 -0.33 27.62
C HIS A 207 -19.10 -1.67 28.03
N HIS A 208 -18.42 -2.80 27.85
CA HIS A 208 -18.95 -4.15 28.13
C HIS A 208 -18.36 -4.79 29.40
N LYS A 209 -17.68 -4.01 30.25
CA LYS A 209 -17.01 -4.47 31.47
C LYS A 209 -17.51 -3.74 32.73
N ILE A 210 -18.76 -3.28 32.71
CA ILE A 210 -19.46 -2.67 33.86
C ILE A 210 -20.56 -3.61 34.30
#